data_AF-A0A1S8SA85-F1
#
_entry.id   AF-A0A1S8SA85-F1
#
_cell.length_a   1.000
_cell.length_b   1.000
_cell.length_c   1.000
_cell.angle_alpha   90.00
_cell.angle_beta   90.00
_cell.angle_gamma   90.00
#
_symmetry.space_group_name_H-M   'P 1'
#
loop_
_entity.id
_entity.type
_entity.pdbx_description
1 polymer ?
#
loop_
_entity_poly.entity_id
_entity_poly.type
_entity_poly.pdbx_seq_one_letter_code
_entity_poly.pdbx_strand_id
1 'polypeptide(L)'
;MNDNNEIYTLLPNNLFQPCKGEKSLIQEYQNHKLLLVMDYLHVNTNRFGISVFTLEDMITFYGLKLKTGKGKMNQQFQDMIEFLQFKGIVTDCDTNIKEAKLNQFIRCRYNGLDKNDKGENIHFTIIKYDAIDWIIAYEDDSIDNIKLLFYYCYLCSRIHTPKGNDTDIRKTGGRANPCFPSYDTITKDIGIGDKTIKQYNDILVDLNLIRIGNLGRAYYANDKNKIARETPNFYTHYTYQTSDMKDEDTVWYDNLKEAMKVYKNEHSNLVFIGTRDYKNNDRHINGFITRIGTLEKEGKAKPDQIEKRDSLLESKKYKEETITSIREQIQDVNEKLLEKDEDEKFDFLHEDYEEYFDDKEKDINNIEDCKDVLKYMKELEISCSNGTNNELKNAI
;
A
#
# COMPACT_ATOMS: atom_id res chain seq x y z
N MET A 1 21.75 1.28 -33.70
CA MET A 1 20.51 0.73 -34.27
C MET A 1 19.40 1.02 -33.27
N ASN A 2 18.62 2.06 -33.54
CA ASN A 2 17.44 2.45 -32.76
C ASN A 2 16.26 1.69 -33.36
N ASP A 3 15.84 0.59 -32.74
CA ASP A 3 14.59 -0.11 -33.02
C ASP A 3 14.32 -1.11 -31.88
N ASN A 4 14.01 -0.60 -30.69
CA ASN A 4 13.34 -1.41 -29.68
C ASN A 4 11.92 -0.88 -29.57
N ASN A 5 10.99 -1.50 -30.31
CA ASN A 5 9.59 -1.51 -29.89
C ASN A 5 9.56 -2.26 -28.55
N GLU A 6 9.81 -1.56 -27.45
CA GLU A 6 9.66 -2.13 -26.12
C GLU A 6 8.22 -2.60 -25.99
N ILE A 7 8.03 -3.92 -25.91
CA ILE A 7 6.71 -4.51 -25.73
C ILE A 7 6.36 -4.35 -24.25
N TYR A 8 5.21 -3.75 -23.97
CA TYR A 8 4.71 -3.55 -22.62
C TYR A 8 3.24 -3.93 -22.52
N THR A 9 2.82 -4.17 -21.29
CA THR A 9 1.41 -4.32 -20.90
C THR A 9 1.00 -3.19 -19.98
N LEU A 10 -0.29 -2.85 -19.99
CA LEU A 10 -0.88 -1.87 -19.11
C LEU A 10 -1.82 -2.59 -18.16
N LEU A 11 -1.61 -2.38 -16.86
CA LEU A 11 -2.43 -2.96 -15.81
C LEU A 11 -3.06 -1.84 -14.99
N PRO A 12 -4.33 -1.94 -14.60
CA PRO A 12 -4.93 -0.92 -13.78
C PRO A 12 -4.34 -0.93 -12.37
N ASN A 13 -4.11 0.26 -11.80
CA ASN A 13 -3.57 0.39 -10.45
C ASN A 13 -4.51 -0.21 -9.40
N ASN A 14 -5.82 -0.25 -9.66
CA ASN A 14 -6.83 -0.86 -8.77
C ASN A 14 -6.65 -2.37 -8.58
N LEU A 15 -5.86 -3.04 -9.44
CA LEU A 15 -5.47 -4.43 -9.23
C LEU A 15 -4.64 -4.59 -7.96
N PHE A 16 -3.83 -3.59 -7.64
CA PHE A 16 -2.80 -3.64 -6.61
C PHE A 16 -3.10 -2.76 -5.40
N GLN A 17 -3.75 -1.62 -5.62
CA GLN A 17 -3.94 -0.56 -4.64
C GLN A 17 -5.42 -0.18 -4.55
N PRO A 18 -5.95 0.13 -3.36
CA PRO A 18 -7.25 0.75 -3.20
C PRO A 18 -7.39 1.99 -4.10
N CYS A 19 -8.53 2.15 -4.76
CA CYS A 19 -8.86 3.34 -5.54
C CYS A 19 -10.19 3.90 -5.00
N LYS A 20 -10.26 5.21 -4.76
CA LYS A 20 -11.48 5.91 -4.33
C LYS A 20 -12.18 5.30 -3.09
N GLY A 21 -11.42 4.80 -2.12
CA GLY A 21 -11.96 4.22 -0.88
C GLY A 21 -12.42 2.76 -0.99
N GLU A 22 -12.36 2.16 -2.18
CA GLU A 22 -12.69 0.76 -2.41
C GLU A 22 -11.47 -0.15 -2.26
N LYS A 23 -11.71 -1.41 -1.87
CA LYS A 23 -10.67 -2.44 -1.83
C LYS A 23 -10.09 -2.64 -3.24
N SER A 24 -8.81 -2.96 -3.32
CA SER A 24 -8.21 -3.41 -4.58
C SER A 24 -8.78 -4.77 -5.01
N LEU A 25 -8.68 -5.08 -6.31
CA LEU A 25 -9.17 -6.35 -6.85
C LEU A 25 -8.50 -7.56 -6.18
N ILE A 26 -7.21 -7.46 -5.83
CA ILE A 26 -6.51 -8.53 -5.12
C ILE A 26 -6.98 -8.69 -3.67
N GLN A 27 -7.36 -7.61 -2.99
CA GLN A 27 -7.92 -7.68 -1.63
C GLN A 27 -9.29 -8.34 -1.60
N GLU A 28 -10.08 -8.16 -2.67
CA GLU A 28 -11.40 -8.79 -2.81
C GLU A 28 -11.31 -10.26 -3.24
N TYR A 29 -10.53 -10.55 -4.29
CA TYR A 29 -10.50 -11.89 -4.90
C TYR A 29 -9.45 -12.84 -4.28
N GLN A 30 -8.38 -12.29 -3.69
CA GLN A 30 -7.35 -13.02 -2.95
C GLN A 30 -6.60 -14.12 -3.75
N ASN A 31 -6.38 -13.91 -5.05
CA ASN A 31 -5.59 -14.80 -5.88
C ASN A 31 -4.68 -14.02 -6.83
N HIS A 32 -3.36 -14.15 -6.66
CA HIS A 32 -2.36 -13.44 -7.46
C HIS A 32 -2.38 -13.81 -8.94
N LYS A 33 -3.01 -14.94 -9.33
CA LYS A 33 -3.20 -15.30 -10.75
C LYS A 33 -4.16 -14.37 -11.49
N LEU A 34 -4.94 -13.54 -10.78
CA LEU A 34 -5.82 -12.55 -11.40
C LEU A 34 -5.05 -11.62 -12.33
N LEU A 35 -3.80 -11.30 -11.96
CA LEU A 35 -2.85 -10.57 -12.79
C LEU A 35 -2.68 -11.19 -14.18
N LEU A 36 -2.52 -12.51 -14.26
CA LEU A 36 -2.28 -13.22 -15.52
C LEU A 36 -3.48 -13.13 -16.46
N VAL A 37 -4.70 -13.20 -15.90
CA VAL A 37 -5.94 -13.07 -16.67
C VAL A 37 -6.06 -11.66 -17.23
N MET A 38 -5.83 -10.64 -16.40
CA MET A 38 -5.95 -9.24 -16.81
C MET A 38 -4.87 -8.85 -17.83
N ASP A 39 -3.64 -9.28 -17.61
CA ASP A 39 -2.53 -9.09 -18.56
C ASP A 39 -2.85 -9.76 -19.90
N TYR A 40 -3.28 -11.02 -19.87
CA TYR A 40 -3.61 -11.78 -21.08
C TYR A 40 -4.74 -11.11 -21.87
N LEU A 41 -5.80 -10.66 -21.18
CA LEU A 41 -6.89 -9.96 -21.83
C LEU A 41 -6.43 -8.65 -22.45
N HIS A 42 -5.65 -7.83 -21.72
CA HIS A 42 -5.12 -6.57 -22.23
C HIS A 42 -4.35 -6.76 -23.55
N VAL A 43 -3.45 -7.74 -23.58
CA VAL A 43 -2.47 -7.88 -24.66
C VAL A 43 -3.05 -8.60 -25.87
N ASN A 44 -4.12 -9.39 -25.67
CA ASN A 44 -4.90 -10.02 -26.72
C ASN A 44 -6.18 -9.24 -27.08
N THR A 45 -6.33 -8.00 -26.59
CA THR A 45 -7.42 -7.12 -26.96
C THR A 45 -7.09 -6.41 -28.27
N ASN A 46 -7.95 -6.55 -29.27
CA ASN A 46 -7.80 -5.85 -30.54
C ASN A 46 -8.17 -4.36 -30.43
N ARG A 47 -7.93 -3.60 -31.51
CA ARG A 47 -8.22 -2.15 -31.55
C ARG A 47 -9.69 -1.77 -31.33
N PHE A 48 -10.62 -2.73 -31.42
CA PHE A 48 -12.04 -2.53 -31.13
C PHE A 48 -12.42 -2.82 -29.66
N GLY A 49 -11.43 -3.14 -28.82
CA GLY A 49 -11.64 -3.49 -27.42
C GLY A 49 -12.13 -4.92 -27.21
N ILE A 50 -11.97 -5.80 -28.20
CA ILE A 50 -12.46 -7.18 -28.16
C ILE A 50 -11.28 -8.14 -27.97
N SER A 51 -11.41 -9.02 -26.99
CA SER A 51 -10.53 -10.18 -26.79
C SER A 51 -11.22 -11.44 -27.32
N VAL A 52 -10.46 -12.30 -28.00
CA VAL A 52 -10.90 -13.63 -28.43
C VAL A 52 -9.87 -14.63 -27.94
N PHE A 53 -10.31 -15.62 -27.16
CA PHE A 53 -9.39 -16.54 -26.51
C PHE A 53 -10.03 -17.90 -26.22
N THR A 54 -9.22 -18.89 -25.87
CA THR A 54 -9.69 -20.12 -25.22
C THR A 54 -9.13 -20.16 -23.81
N LEU A 55 -9.78 -20.88 -22.89
CA LEU A 55 -9.25 -21.05 -21.52
C LEU A 55 -7.91 -21.80 -21.55
N GLU A 56 -7.74 -22.73 -22.49
CA GLU A 56 -6.49 -23.47 -22.70
C GLU A 56 -5.34 -22.54 -23.09
N ASP A 57 -5.56 -21.67 -24.07
CA ASP A 57 -4.57 -20.70 -24.56
C ASP A 57 -4.17 -19.72 -23.44
N MET A 58 -5.15 -19.15 -22.74
CA MET A 58 -4.92 -18.22 -21.62
C MET A 58 -4.07 -18.83 -20.49
N ILE A 59 -4.30 -20.11 -20.15
CA ILE A 59 -3.52 -20.79 -19.10
C ILE A 59 -2.12 -21.11 -19.59
N THR A 60 -2.00 -21.62 -20.82
CA THR A 60 -0.72 -22.10 -21.35
C THR A 60 0.21 -20.99 -21.82
N PHE A 61 -0.31 -19.79 -22.10
CA PHE A 61 0.47 -18.58 -22.41
C PHE A 61 1.58 -18.28 -21.40
N TYR A 62 1.34 -18.55 -20.11
CA TYR A 62 2.32 -18.35 -19.03
C TYR A 62 3.03 -19.64 -18.60
N GLY A 63 3.05 -20.67 -19.46
CA GLY A 63 3.69 -21.96 -19.17
C GLY A 63 3.00 -22.80 -18.10
N LEU A 64 1.77 -22.45 -17.70
CA LEU A 64 1.02 -23.20 -16.68
C LEU A 64 0.42 -24.47 -17.26
N LYS A 65 0.42 -25.53 -16.45
CA LYS A 65 -0.17 -26.83 -16.83
C LYS A 65 -1.68 -26.84 -16.59
N LEU A 66 -2.44 -27.26 -17.60
CA LEU A 66 -3.88 -27.52 -17.51
C LEU A 66 -4.17 -28.57 -16.43
N LYS A 67 -5.17 -28.32 -15.58
CA LYS A 67 -5.63 -29.27 -14.56
C LYS A 67 -7.14 -29.20 -14.45
N THR A 68 -7.82 -30.34 -14.58
CA THR A 68 -9.29 -30.46 -14.53
C THR A 68 -9.77 -30.90 -13.14
N GLY A 69 -10.93 -30.37 -12.71
CA GLY A 69 -11.58 -30.67 -11.42
C GLY A 69 -11.80 -29.43 -10.55
N LYS A 70 -12.59 -29.57 -9.48
CA LYS A 70 -12.93 -28.47 -8.55
C LYS A 70 -11.66 -27.88 -7.93
N GLY A 71 -11.54 -26.54 -7.98
CA GLY A 71 -10.38 -25.81 -7.44
C GLY A 71 -9.09 -25.98 -8.25
N LYS A 72 -9.15 -26.62 -9.42
CA LYS A 72 -8.00 -26.77 -10.32
C LYS A 72 -7.88 -25.58 -11.27
N MET A 73 -6.78 -25.51 -12.02
CA MET A 73 -6.40 -24.33 -12.79
C MET A 73 -7.52 -23.78 -13.68
N ASN A 74 -8.24 -24.68 -14.36
CA ASN A 74 -9.29 -24.29 -15.29
C ASN A 74 -10.46 -23.57 -14.58
N GLN A 75 -10.93 -24.14 -13.46
CA GLN A 75 -11.99 -23.53 -12.66
C GLN A 75 -11.53 -22.20 -12.06
N GLN A 76 -10.28 -22.11 -11.58
CA GLN A 76 -9.74 -20.85 -11.05
C GLN A 76 -9.77 -19.74 -12.10
N PHE A 77 -9.41 -20.04 -13.36
CA PHE A 77 -9.45 -19.05 -14.44
C PHE A 77 -10.89 -18.66 -14.82
N GLN A 78 -11.82 -19.62 -14.83
CA GLN A 78 -13.25 -19.32 -15.02
C GLN A 78 -13.79 -18.41 -13.91
N ASP A 79 -13.50 -18.73 -12.65
CA ASP A 79 -13.92 -17.96 -11.48
C ASP A 79 -13.32 -16.54 -11.51
N MET A 80 -12.08 -16.38 -11.98
CA MET A 80 -11.43 -15.07 -12.16
C MET A 80 -12.13 -14.23 -13.23
N ILE A 81 -12.46 -14.82 -14.38
CA ILE A 81 -13.16 -14.10 -15.45
C ILE A 81 -14.57 -13.72 -14.99
N GLU A 82 -15.28 -14.61 -14.27
CA GLU A 82 -16.60 -14.30 -13.70
C GLU A 82 -16.52 -13.14 -12.69
N PHE A 83 -15.49 -13.13 -11.84
CA PHE A 83 -15.24 -12.00 -10.94
C PHE A 83 -15.02 -10.69 -11.72
N LEU A 84 -14.24 -10.73 -12.82
CA LEU A 84 -14.03 -9.56 -13.68
C LEU A 84 -15.32 -9.13 -14.41
N GLN A 85 -16.21 -10.06 -14.73
CA GLN A 85 -17.54 -9.74 -15.26
C GLN A 85 -18.41 -9.03 -14.23
N PHE A 86 -18.42 -9.53 -12.98
CA PHE A 86 -19.11 -8.88 -11.87
C PHE A 86 -18.61 -7.45 -11.62
N LYS A 87 -17.31 -7.21 -11.82
CA LYS A 87 -16.67 -5.89 -11.71
C LYS A 87 -16.86 -5.00 -12.94
N GLY A 88 -17.50 -5.47 -14.01
CA GLY A 88 -17.67 -4.71 -15.26
C GLY A 88 -16.37 -4.53 -16.07
N ILE A 89 -15.28 -5.18 -15.67
CA ILE A 89 -13.99 -5.17 -16.36
C ILE A 89 -14.05 -6.04 -17.63
N VAL A 90 -14.82 -7.13 -17.58
CA VAL A 90 -15.12 -7.97 -18.73
C VAL A 90 -16.60 -7.87 -19.04
N THR A 91 -16.95 -7.49 -20.27
CA THR A 91 -18.35 -7.34 -20.71
C THR A 91 -18.59 -8.03 -22.04
N ASP A 92 -19.84 -8.06 -22.52
CA ASP A 92 -20.22 -8.56 -23.85
C ASP A 92 -19.69 -9.98 -24.15
N CYS A 93 -19.67 -10.86 -23.15
CA CYS A 93 -19.26 -12.25 -23.35
C CYS A 93 -20.30 -13.01 -24.18
N ASP A 94 -19.86 -13.65 -25.26
CA ASP A 94 -20.73 -14.48 -26.11
C ASP A 94 -21.03 -15.86 -25.53
N THR A 95 -20.32 -16.24 -24.47
CA THR A 95 -20.37 -17.56 -23.84
C THR A 95 -20.51 -17.43 -22.33
N ASN A 96 -21.32 -18.29 -21.72
CA ASN A 96 -21.33 -18.46 -20.26
C ASN A 96 -20.00 -19.07 -19.79
N ILE A 97 -19.18 -18.28 -19.11
CA ILE A 97 -17.82 -18.65 -18.68
C ILE A 97 -17.79 -19.91 -17.81
N LYS A 98 -18.80 -20.10 -16.96
CA LYS A 98 -18.90 -21.29 -16.08
C LYS A 98 -19.07 -22.60 -16.84
N GLU A 99 -19.62 -22.52 -18.05
CA GLU A 99 -19.92 -23.69 -18.89
C GLU A 99 -18.94 -23.83 -20.06
N ALA A 100 -18.05 -22.86 -20.25
CA ALA A 100 -17.12 -22.83 -21.36
C ALA A 100 -16.16 -24.03 -21.33
N LYS A 101 -16.01 -24.69 -22.48
CA LYS A 101 -15.01 -25.75 -22.66
C LYS A 101 -13.61 -25.15 -22.81
N LEU A 102 -12.58 -25.93 -22.47
CA LEU A 102 -11.18 -25.50 -22.53
C LEU A 102 -10.75 -24.90 -23.88
N ASN A 103 -11.15 -25.56 -24.96
CA ASN A 103 -10.79 -25.22 -26.34
C ASN A 103 -11.89 -24.41 -27.06
N GLN A 104 -12.93 -23.98 -26.35
CA GLN A 104 -13.97 -23.15 -26.93
C GLN A 104 -13.47 -21.71 -27.04
N PHE A 105 -13.64 -21.12 -28.24
CA PHE A 105 -13.41 -19.69 -28.40
C PHE A 105 -14.47 -18.91 -27.65
N ILE A 106 -14.00 -17.98 -26.82
CA ILE A 106 -14.78 -17.03 -26.05
C ILE A 106 -14.45 -15.66 -26.60
N ARG A 107 -15.48 -14.87 -26.89
CA ARG A 107 -15.34 -13.46 -27.25
C ARG A 107 -15.90 -12.59 -26.14
N CYS A 108 -15.15 -11.57 -25.74
CA CYS A 108 -15.61 -10.57 -24.79
C CYS A 108 -15.03 -9.19 -25.13
N ARG A 109 -15.59 -8.16 -24.48
CA ARG A 109 -15.01 -6.83 -24.42
C ARG A 109 -14.21 -6.68 -23.12
N TYR A 110 -13.00 -6.11 -23.22
CA TYR A 110 -12.14 -5.83 -22.08
C TYR A 110 -12.11 -4.32 -21.80
N ASN A 111 -12.54 -3.94 -20.60
CA ASN A 111 -12.61 -2.57 -20.09
C ASN A 111 -11.74 -2.41 -18.82
N GLY A 112 -10.61 -3.12 -18.74
CA GLY A 112 -9.78 -3.12 -17.53
C GLY A 112 -8.94 -1.86 -17.32
N LEU A 113 -9.01 -0.86 -18.19
CA LEU A 113 -8.32 0.43 -18.01
C LEU A 113 -9.35 1.54 -17.98
N ASP A 114 -9.31 2.33 -16.91
CA ASP A 114 -10.10 3.55 -16.79
C ASP A 114 -9.70 4.54 -17.88
N LYS A 115 -10.68 5.32 -18.36
CA LYS A 115 -10.45 6.35 -19.38
C LYS A 115 -10.97 7.70 -18.90
N ASN A 116 -10.27 8.77 -19.26
CA ASN A 116 -10.76 10.13 -19.08
C ASN A 116 -11.79 10.51 -20.16
N ASP A 117 -12.34 11.73 -20.08
CA ASP A 117 -13.33 12.25 -21.04
C ASP A 117 -12.80 12.35 -22.48
N LYS A 118 -11.48 12.30 -22.68
CA LYS A 118 -10.82 12.29 -24.00
C LYS A 118 -10.60 10.87 -24.53
N GLY A 119 -10.97 9.84 -23.76
CA GLY A 119 -10.76 8.44 -24.11
C GLY A 119 -9.32 7.94 -23.89
N GLU A 120 -8.49 8.70 -23.19
CA GLU A 120 -7.12 8.33 -22.84
C GLU A 120 -7.12 7.48 -21.57
N ASN A 121 -6.28 6.45 -21.52
CA ASN A 121 -6.16 5.61 -20.33
C ASN A 121 -5.64 6.43 -19.14
N ILE A 122 -6.18 6.16 -17.96
CA ILE A 122 -5.77 6.75 -16.68
C ILE A 122 -5.62 5.65 -15.62
N HIS A 123 -4.95 5.97 -14.51
CA HIS A 123 -4.80 5.09 -13.35
C HIS A 123 -4.27 3.69 -13.67
N PHE A 124 -3.19 3.62 -14.45
CA PHE A 124 -2.54 2.36 -14.83
C PHE A 124 -1.04 2.36 -14.48
N THR A 125 -0.45 1.18 -14.53
CA THR A 125 1.00 0.95 -14.46
C THR A 125 1.47 0.26 -15.73
N ILE A 126 2.70 0.56 -16.14
CA ILE A 126 3.34 -0.01 -17.32
C ILE A 126 4.31 -1.09 -16.87
N ILE A 127 4.17 -2.29 -17.43
CA ILE A 127 5.09 -3.41 -17.16
C ILE A 127 5.74 -3.83 -18.48
N LYS A 128 7.07 -3.90 -18.49
CA LYS A 128 7.84 -4.40 -19.65
C LYS A 128 7.73 -5.92 -19.74
N TYR A 129 7.53 -6.45 -20.94
CA TYR A 129 7.37 -7.88 -21.15
C TYR A 129 8.60 -8.70 -20.79
N ASP A 130 9.81 -8.19 -21.08
CA ASP A 130 11.05 -8.88 -20.71
C ASP A 130 11.10 -9.18 -19.19
N ALA A 131 10.56 -8.27 -18.36
CA ALA A 131 10.48 -8.49 -16.92
C ALA A 131 9.49 -9.61 -16.55
N ILE A 132 8.38 -9.73 -17.27
CA ILE A 132 7.41 -10.83 -17.10
C ILE A 132 8.11 -12.15 -17.44
N ASP A 133 8.77 -12.21 -18.59
CA ASP A 133 9.45 -13.40 -19.08
C ASP A 133 10.57 -13.84 -18.13
N TRP A 134 11.42 -12.92 -17.68
CA TRP A 134 12.51 -13.23 -16.75
C TRP A 134 12.00 -13.75 -15.40
N ILE A 135 10.90 -13.21 -14.88
CA ILE A 135 10.32 -13.66 -13.61
C ILE A 135 9.63 -15.03 -13.77
N ILE A 136 8.83 -15.21 -14.82
CA ILE A 136 8.10 -16.47 -15.05
C ILE A 136 9.09 -17.61 -15.30
N ALA A 137 10.19 -17.35 -16.01
CA ALA A 137 11.25 -18.31 -16.30
C ALA A 137 12.27 -18.51 -15.16
N TYR A 138 12.12 -17.85 -14.01
CA TYR A 138 13.07 -17.98 -12.90
C TYR A 138 13.13 -19.42 -12.37
N GLU A 139 14.30 -20.04 -12.43
CA GLU A 139 14.51 -21.46 -12.11
C GLU A 139 14.79 -21.67 -10.60
N ASP A 140 13.75 -21.69 -9.79
CA ASP A 140 13.82 -22.15 -8.39
C ASP A 140 12.45 -22.70 -7.95
N ASP A 141 12.36 -24.03 -7.76
CA ASP A 141 11.12 -24.71 -7.38
C ASP A 141 10.56 -24.26 -6.01
N SER A 142 11.38 -23.60 -5.17
CA SER A 142 10.94 -23.05 -3.89
C SER A 142 10.26 -21.67 -4.00
N ILE A 143 10.33 -21.05 -5.18
CA ILE A 143 9.77 -19.74 -5.47
C ILE A 143 8.42 -19.87 -6.18
N ASP A 144 7.42 -19.15 -5.69
CA ASP A 144 6.17 -18.94 -6.40
C ASP A 144 6.36 -17.78 -7.40
N ASN A 145 6.73 -18.09 -8.64
CA ASN A 145 7.02 -17.09 -9.68
C ASN A 145 5.82 -16.19 -9.99
N ILE A 146 4.59 -16.67 -9.83
CA ILE A 146 3.37 -15.86 -10.04
C ILE A 146 3.26 -14.80 -8.94
N LYS A 147 3.51 -15.18 -7.69
CA LYS A 147 3.52 -14.21 -6.58
C LYS A 147 4.69 -13.24 -6.67
N LEU A 148 5.85 -13.68 -7.14
CA LEU A 148 7.00 -12.81 -7.42
C LEU A 148 6.64 -11.79 -8.51
N LEU A 149 6.02 -12.22 -9.61
CA LEU A 149 5.56 -11.34 -10.67
C LEU A 149 4.53 -10.33 -10.14
N PHE A 150 3.57 -10.80 -9.35
CA PHE A 150 2.58 -9.93 -8.73
C PHE A 150 3.23 -8.88 -7.82
N TYR A 151 4.20 -9.29 -7.01
CA TYR A 151 4.97 -8.39 -6.15
C TYR A 151 5.71 -7.32 -6.96
N TYR A 152 6.37 -7.71 -8.05
CA TYR A 152 7.04 -6.78 -8.96
C TYR A 152 6.05 -5.77 -9.56
N CYS A 153 4.91 -6.24 -10.10
CA CYS A 153 3.89 -5.35 -10.66
C CYS A 153 3.29 -4.41 -9.60
N TYR A 154 3.13 -4.87 -8.36
CA TYR A 154 2.74 -4.00 -7.24
C TYR A 154 3.77 -2.89 -7.01
N LEU A 155 5.07 -3.21 -6.97
CA LEU A 155 6.13 -2.18 -6.84
C LEU A 155 6.10 -1.19 -8.01
N CYS A 156 5.94 -1.68 -9.25
CA CYS A 156 5.79 -0.83 -10.43
C CYS A 156 4.60 0.13 -10.28
N SER A 157 3.45 -0.37 -9.82
CA SER A 157 2.26 0.44 -9.59
C SER A 157 2.51 1.53 -8.55
N ARG A 158 3.34 1.26 -7.54
CA ARG A 158 3.69 2.24 -6.49
C ARG A 158 4.73 3.26 -6.97
N ILE A 159 5.65 2.87 -7.85
CA ILE A 159 6.68 3.74 -8.44
C ILE A 159 6.06 4.71 -9.46
N HIS A 160 5.10 4.24 -10.26
CA HIS A 160 4.45 5.04 -11.30
C HIS A 160 3.31 5.93 -10.78
N THR A 161 2.85 5.76 -9.54
CA THR A 161 1.83 6.65 -8.96
C THR A 161 2.46 7.99 -8.54
N PRO A 162 2.04 9.13 -9.11
CA PRO A 162 2.46 10.44 -8.63
C PRO A 162 2.00 10.64 -7.19
N LYS A 163 2.86 11.21 -6.34
CA LYS A 163 2.45 11.64 -5.00
C LYS A 163 1.86 13.05 -5.08
N GLY A 164 0.54 13.17 -4.86
CA GLY A 164 -0.17 14.45 -4.72
C GLY A 164 -0.84 14.99 -5.99
N ASN A 165 -1.56 16.10 -5.84
CA ASN A 165 -2.21 16.84 -6.94
C ASN A 165 -1.22 17.71 -7.75
N ASP A 166 0.05 17.78 -7.32
CA ASP A 166 1.06 18.64 -7.91
C ASP A 166 1.63 17.98 -9.18
N THR A 167 0.94 18.24 -10.29
CA THR A 167 1.40 17.90 -11.66
C THR A 167 2.50 18.83 -12.16
N ASP A 168 2.97 19.77 -11.34
CA ASP A 168 4.02 20.70 -11.73
C ASP A 168 5.39 20.00 -11.78
N ILE A 169 5.80 19.67 -13.01
CA ILE A 169 7.11 19.13 -13.37
C ILE A 169 8.27 19.97 -12.83
N ARG A 170 8.06 21.27 -12.54
CA ARG A 170 9.09 22.14 -11.95
C ARG A 170 9.31 21.88 -10.46
N LYS A 171 8.33 21.29 -9.77
CA LYS A 171 8.43 20.86 -8.35
C LYS A 171 8.84 19.39 -8.21
N THR A 172 8.37 18.52 -9.11
CA THR A 172 8.62 17.06 -9.07
C THR A 172 9.81 16.60 -9.92
N GLY A 173 10.43 17.52 -10.68
CA GLY A 173 11.71 17.28 -11.35
C GLY A 173 11.71 16.22 -12.47
N GLY A 174 10.53 15.74 -12.90
CA GLY A 174 10.39 14.80 -14.02
C GLY A 174 11.03 13.43 -13.81
N ARG A 175 11.23 12.96 -12.57
CA ARG A 175 11.90 11.68 -12.27
C ARG A 175 10.89 10.60 -11.87
N ALA A 176 11.16 9.34 -12.27
CA ALA A 176 10.43 8.18 -11.79
C ALA A 176 10.46 8.16 -10.25
N ASN A 177 9.29 8.25 -9.60
CA ASN A 177 9.19 8.42 -8.16
C ASN A 177 9.57 7.12 -7.45
N PRO A 178 10.68 7.06 -6.68
CA PRO A 178 10.91 5.92 -5.82
C PRO A 178 9.74 5.79 -4.85
N CYS A 179 9.27 4.56 -4.65
CA CYS A 179 8.25 4.28 -3.65
C CYS A 179 8.92 3.74 -2.39
N PHE A 180 8.26 3.86 -1.25
CA PHE A 180 8.81 3.34 0.01
C PHE A 180 7.75 2.69 0.91
N PRO A 181 6.93 1.76 0.40
CA PRO A 181 6.01 1.01 1.25
C PRO A 181 6.81 0.16 2.26
N SER A 182 6.39 0.21 3.51
CA SER A 182 6.92 -0.70 4.54
C SER A 182 6.46 -2.14 4.27
N TYR A 183 7.11 -3.10 4.91
CA TYR A 183 6.70 -4.51 4.80
C TYR A 183 5.29 -4.74 5.34
N ASP A 184 4.91 -4.03 6.40
CA ASP A 184 3.54 -4.04 6.92
C ASP A 184 2.54 -3.53 5.88
N THR A 185 2.88 -2.44 5.16
CA THR A 185 2.03 -1.91 4.09
C THR A 185 1.88 -2.92 2.95
N ILE A 186 2.99 -3.50 2.48
CA ILE A 186 2.97 -4.54 1.43
C ILE A 186 2.11 -5.73 1.87
N THR A 187 2.28 -6.19 3.12
CA THR A 187 1.51 -7.31 3.67
C THR A 187 0.01 -7.01 3.69
N LYS A 188 -0.38 -5.79 4.10
CA LYS A 188 -1.78 -5.36 4.14
C LYS A 188 -2.40 -5.21 2.75
N ASP A 189 -1.61 -4.73 1.78
CA ASP A 189 -2.11 -4.48 0.44
C ASP A 189 -2.30 -5.77 -0.35
N ILE A 190 -1.30 -6.65 -0.35
CA ILE A 190 -1.22 -7.78 -1.29
C ILE A 190 -1.03 -9.15 -0.63
N GLY A 191 -1.01 -9.21 0.71
CA GLY A 191 -0.99 -10.47 1.47
C GLY A 191 0.33 -11.24 1.42
N ILE A 192 1.45 -10.59 1.09
CA ILE A 192 2.78 -11.21 1.05
C ILE A 192 3.52 -10.89 2.35
N GLY A 193 3.98 -11.91 3.08
CA GLY A 193 4.66 -11.72 4.37
C GLY A 193 6.16 -11.42 4.26
N ASP A 194 6.72 -10.81 5.30
CA ASP A 194 8.09 -10.28 5.37
C ASP A 194 9.20 -11.17 4.82
N LYS A 195 9.18 -12.48 5.15
CA LYS A 195 10.22 -13.41 4.70
C LYS A 195 10.21 -13.52 3.17
N THR A 196 9.02 -13.59 2.59
CA THR A 196 8.81 -13.66 1.15
C THR A 196 9.11 -12.33 0.48
N ILE A 197 8.73 -11.20 1.08
CA ILE A 197 9.10 -9.87 0.57
C ILE A 197 10.62 -9.75 0.45
N LYS A 198 11.37 -10.13 1.49
CA LYS A 198 12.84 -10.09 1.43
C LYS A 198 13.40 -10.98 0.33
N GLN A 199 12.93 -12.22 0.26
CA GLN A 199 13.37 -13.17 -0.78
C GLN A 199 13.08 -12.64 -2.19
N TYR A 200 11.91 -12.03 -2.41
CA TYR A 200 11.55 -11.44 -3.69
C TYR A 200 12.36 -10.18 -4.01
N ASN A 201 12.66 -9.35 -3.01
CA ASN A 201 13.55 -8.21 -3.19
C ASN A 201 14.94 -8.64 -3.70
N ASP A 202 15.51 -9.66 -3.08
CA ASP A 202 16.83 -10.18 -3.46
C ASP A 202 16.80 -10.66 -4.93
N ILE A 203 15.79 -11.45 -5.31
CA ILE A 203 15.61 -11.95 -6.70
C ILE A 203 15.42 -10.80 -7.70
N LEU A 204 14.57 -9.81 -7.40
CA LEU A 204 14.31 -8.70 -8.34
C LEU A 204 15.53 -7.77 -8.51
N VAL A 205 16.39 -7.67 -7.49
CA VAL A 205 17.67 -6.96 -7.60
C VAL A 205 18.64 -7.74 -8.48
N ASP A 206 18.74 -9.06 -8.28
CA ASP A 206 19.60 -9.96 -9.07
C ASP A 206 19.19 -10.01 -10.55
N LEU A 207 17.88 -9.97 -10.83
CA LEU A 207 17.33 -9.87 -12.19
C LEU A 207 17.47 -8.47 -12.81
N ASN A 208 18.08 -7.50 -12.10
CA ASN A 208 18.19 -6.11 -12.55
C ASN A 208 16.84 -5.47 -12.93
N LEU A 209 15.80 -5.76 -12.15
CA LEU A 209 14.47 -5.17 -12.34
C LEU A 209 14.24 -3.96 -11.44
N ILE A 210 14.80 -4.02 -10.22
CA ILE A 210 14.70 -2.95 -9.23
C ILE A 210 16.04 -2.66 -8.56
N ARG A 211 16.09 -1.53 -7.84
CA ARG A 211 17.15 -1.19 -6.89
C ARG A 211 16.53 -0.73 -5.58
N ILE A 212 17.20 -1.05 -4.47
CA ILE A 212 16.69 -0.82 -3.12
C ILE A 212 17.66 0.04 -2.30
N GLY A 213 17.15 1.12 -1.73
CA GLY A 213 17.80 1.93 -0.71
C GLY A 213 17.16 1.73 0.66
N ASN A 214 17.89 1.99 1.75
CA ASN A 214 17.35 1.96 3.11
C ASN A 214 18.16 2.93 4.00
N LEU A 215 17.47 3.65 4.89
CA LEU A 215 18.09 4.65 5.79
C LEU A 215 18.59 4.05 7.12
N GLY A 216 18.49 2.74 7.28
CA GLY A 216 18.79 1.98 8.49
C GLY A 216 17.66 2.08 9.50
N ARG A 217 18.04 2.21 10.77
CA ARG A 217 17.10 2.43 11.88
C ARG A 217 17.02 3.92 12.24
N ALA A 218 15.90 4.33 12.81
CA ALA A 218 15.66 5.65 13.39
C ALA A 218 14.79 5.56 14.65
N TYR A 219 14.87 6.53 15.54
CA TYR A 219 13.95 6.68 16.67
C TYR A 219 13.36 8.10 16.68
N TYR A 220 12.20 8.29 17.29
CA TYR A 220 11.62 9.63 17.40
C TYR A 220 12.42 10.48 18.39
N ALA A 221 12.74 11.72 18.04
CA ALA A 221 13.54 12.63 18.86
C ALA A 221 12.98 12.79 20.29
N ASN A 222 11.65 12.75 20.42
CA ASN A 222 10.92 12.89 21.69
C ASN A 222 10.70 11.55 22.42
N ASP A 223 11.11 10.42 21.85
CA ASP A 223 11.01 9.13 22.54
C ASP A 223 12.06 9.03 23.65
N LYS A 224 11.61 9.12 24.90
CA LYS A 224 12.44 8.97 26.11
C LYS A 224 13.27 7.68 26.11
N ASN A 225 12.71 6.60 25.56
CA ASN A 225 13.37 5.29 25.52
C ASN A 225 14.21 5.07 24.26
N LYS A 226 14.16 6.00 23.30
CA LYS A 226 14.89 5.95 22.01
C LYS A 226 14.79 4.58 21.32
N ILE A 227 13.58 4.01 21.29
CA ILE A 227 13.33 2.70 20.71
C ILE A 227 13.55 2.80 19.21
N ALA A 228 14.64 2.19 18.74
CA ALA A 228 15.05 2.25 17.36
C ALA A 228 14.18 1.36 16.47
N ARG A 229 13.71 1.93 15.36
CA ARG A 229 12.81 1.32 14.39
C ARG A 229 13.42 1.33 13.01
N GLU A 230 13.24 0.26 12.26
CA GLU A 230 13.64 0.13 10.87
C GLU A 230 12.83 1.12 10.02
N THR A 231 13.57 1.88 9.21
CA THR A 231 12.99 2.76 8.19
C THR A 231 12.54 1.91 6.99
N PRO A 232 11.56 2.37 6.20
CA PRO A 232 11.12 1.63 5.03
C PRO A 232 12.26 1.49 4.01
N ASN A 233 12.17 0.44 3.21
CA ASN A 233 12.96 0.33 1.99
C ASN A 233 12.43 1.31 0.94
N PHE A 234 13.33 1.85 0.14
CA PHE A 234 13.07 2.70 -1.01
C PHE A 234 13.31 1.88 -2.27
N TYR A 235 12.34 1.85 -3.17
CA TYR A 235 12.37 1.04 -4.39
C TYR A 235 12.35 1.95 -5.60
N THR A 236 13.20 1.66 -6.58
CA THR A 236 13.17 2.31 -7.89
C THR A 236 13.43 1.28 -8.98
N HIS A 237 13.05 1.61 -10.22
CA HIS A 237 13.39 0.78 -11.37
C HIS A 237 14.90 0.80 -11.62
N TYR A 238 15.45 -0.36 -11.97
CA TYR A 238 16.78 -0.39 -12.54
C TYR A 238 16.79 0.35 -13.89
N THR A 239 17.84 1.13 -14.10
CA THR A 239 18.15 1.76 -15.38
C THR A 239 19.50 1.24 -15.84
N TYR A 240 19.61 0.93 -17.13
CA TYR A 240 20.76 0.25 -17.71
C TYR A 240 22.09 0.91 -17.32
N GLN A 241 23.07 0.09 -16.95
CA GLN A 241 24.41 0.48 -16.57
C GLN A 241 25.41 -0.19 -17.53
N THR A 242 26.33 0.60 -18.08
CA THR A 242 27.46 0.06 -18.85
C THR A 242 28.58 -0.41 -17.92
N SER A 243 29.48 -1.26 -18.40
CA SER A 243 30.62 -1.77 -17.61
C SER A 243 31.50 -0.68 -16.98
N ASP A 244 31.49 0.51 -17.56
CA ASP A 244 32.38 1.61 -17.20
C ASP A 244 31.69 2.63 -16.27
N MET A 245 30.36 2.49 -16.07
CA MET A 245 29.57 3.35 -15.18
C MET A 245 29.63 2.81 -13.75
N LYS A 246 29.97 3.69 -12.80
CA LYS A 246 29.79 3.39 -11.38
C LYS A 246 28.33 3.57 -11.01
N ASP A 247 27.90 2.90 -9.94
CA ASP A 247 26.53 3.05 -9.43
C ASP A 247 26.15 4.51 -9.18
N GLU A 248 27.08 5.30 -8.65
CA GLU A 248 26.93 6.73 -8.37
C GLU A 248 26.59 7.59 -9.60
N ASP A 249 26.88 7.08 -10.80
CA ASP A 249 26.63 7.76 -12.08
C ASP A 249 25.30 7.33 -12.72
N THR A 250 24.52 6.47 -12.06
CA THR A 250 23.28 5.92 -12.59
C THR A 250 22.03 6.70 -12.14
N VAL A 251 21.01 6.72 -12.99
CA VAL A 251 19.73 7.39 -12.70
C VAL A 251 19.04 6.77 -11.48
N TRP A 252 19.10 5.45 -11.33
CA TRP A 252 18.49 4.75 -10.20
C TRP A 252 19.15 5.14 -8.87
N TYR A 253 20.46 5.37 -8.84
CA TYR A 253 21.18 5.77 -7.63
C TYR A 253 20.75 7.17 -7.18
N ASP A 254 20.72 8.12 -8.11
CA ASP A 254 20.24 9.49 -7.85
C ASP A 254 18.79 9.51 -7.36
N ASN A 255 17.93 8.68 -7.96
CA ASN A 255 16.55 8.55 -7.53
C ASN A 255 16.46 8.09 -6.07
N LEU A 256 17.16 7.01 -5.70
CA LEU A 256 17.18 6.51 -4.32
C LEU A 256 17.74 7.55 -3.35
N LYS A 257 18.82 8.23 -3.72
CA LYS A 257 19.48 9.26 -2.89
C LYS A 257 18.53 10.43 -2.60
N GLU A 258 17.87 10.97 -3.61
CA GLU A 258 16.94 12.09 -3.41
C GLU A 258 15.68 11.64 -2.66
N ALA A 259 15.12 10.45 -2.93
CA ALA A 259 13.96 9.96 -2.18
C ALA A 259 14.27 9.75 -0.69
N MET A 260 15.44 9.19 -0.38
CA MET A 260 15.91 9.04 1.00
C MET A 260 16.13 10.40 1.69
N LYS A 261 16.59 11.42 0.95
CA LYS A 261 16.75 12.79 1.47
C LYS A 261 15.39 13.45 1.72
N VAL A 262 14.45 13.34 0.78
CA VAL A 262 13.08 13.84 0.95
C VAL A 262 12.42 13.21 2.17
N TYR A 263 12.53 11.88 2.33
CA TYR A 263 11.98 11.18 3.49
C TYR A 263 12.54 11.71 4.82
N LYS A 264 13.86 11.95 4.90
CA LYS A 264 14.47 12.56 6.09
C LYS A 264 13.92 13.94 6.41
N ASN A 265 13.64 14.74 5.38
CA ASN A 265 13.08 16.08 5.55
C ASN A 265 11.62 16.04 5.99
N GLU A 266 10.81 15.15 5.39
CA GLU A 266 9.40 14.92 5.75
C GLU A 266 9.27 14.38 7.19
N HIS A 267 10.25 13.61 7.66
CA HIS A 267 10.25 12.99 8.99
C HIS A 267 11.35 13.59 9.87
N SER A 268 11.37 14.92 9.99
CA SER A 268 12.39 15.67 10.74
C SER A 268 12.40 15.38 12.25
N ASN A 269 11.32 14.79 12.76
CA ASN A 269 11.19 14.27 14.12
C ASN A 269 11.92 12.93 14.34
N LEU A 270 12.48 12.31 13.30
CA LEU A 270 13.27 11.08 13.40
C LEU A 270 14.77 11.36 13.50
N VAL A 271 15.43 10.65 14.41
CA VAL A 271 16.89 10.61 14.52
C VAL A 271 17.38 9.29 13.91
N PHE A 272 18.07 9.41 12.77
CA PHE A 272 18.59 8.27 12.01
C PHE A 272 19.92 7.79 12.59
N ILE A 273 20.02 6.50 12.93
CA ILE A 273 21.20 5.89 13.54
C ILE A 273 22.07 5.10 12.56
N GLY A 274 21.68 4.99 11.28
CA GLY A 274 22.50 4.48 10.18
C GLY A 274 22.87 2.99 10.21
N THR A 275 22.51 2.26 11.27
CA THR A 275 22.72 0.81 11.36
C THR A 275 21.70 0.05 10.52
N ARG A 276 22.16 -0.86 9.66
CA ARG A 276 21.34 -1.74 8.80
C ARG A 276 20.81 -3.01 9.52
N ASP A 277 20.74 -3.00 10.84
CA ASP A 277 20.22 -4.16 11.57
C ASP A 277 18.76 -4.40 11.21
N TYR A 278 18.53 -5.48 10.47
CA TYR A 278 17.23 -5.85 9.92
C TYR A 278 16.33 -6.44 11.02
N LYS A 279 15.10 -5.92 11.13
CA LYS A 279 14.06 -6.13 12.14
C LYS A 279 14.11 -5.24 13.39
N ASN A 280 12.92 -4.70 13.69
CA ASN A 280 12.48 -4.17 15.00
C ASN A 280 12.39 -5.25 16.08
N ASN A 281 13.42 -6.07 16.25
CA ASN A 281 13.42 -7.11 17.26
C ASN A 281 14.26 -6.68 18.46
N ASP A 282 13.73 -5.75 19.25
CA ASP A 282 14.27 -5.46 20.56
C ASP A 282 13.89 -6.59 21.52
N ARG A 283 14.45 -7.80 21.31
CA ARG A 283 14.18 -9.01 22.11
C ARG A 283 14.29 -8.75 23.60
N HIS A 284 15.24 -7.91 24.00
CA HIS A 284 15.42 -7.50 25.38
C HIS A 284 14.22 -6.70 25.91
N ILE A 285 13.75 -5.70 25.15
CA ILE A 285 12.57 -4.90 25.50
C ILE A 285 11.29 -5.77 25.48
N ASN A 286 11.14 -6.60 24.45
CA ASN A 286 10.04 -7.56 24.33
C ASN A 286 9.99 -8.51 25.53
N GLY A 287 11.12 -9.14 25.85
CA GLY A 287 11.24 -10.06 26.99
C GLY A 287 10.99 -9.37 28.32
N PHE A 288 11.45 -8.13 28.50
CA PHE A 288 11.14 -7.34 29.69
C PHE A 288 9.64 -7.08 29.82
N ILE A 289 8.99 -6.57 28.78
CA ILE A 289 7.55 -6.27 28.79
C ILE A 289 6.73 -7.52 29.14
N THR A 290 7.00 -8.64 28.47
CA THR A 290 6.31 -9.91 28.72
C THR A 290 6.53 -10.39 30.15
N ARG A 291 7.77 -10.38 30.63
CA ARG A 291 8.11 -10.84 31.99
C ARG A 291 7.41 -10.01 33.07
N ILE A 292 7.41 -8.67 32.94
CA ILE A 292 6.73 -7.81 33.91
C ILE A 292 5.21 -8.01 33.83
N GLY A 293 4.63 -8.18 32.64
CA GLY A 293 3.21 -8.52 32.50
C GLY A 293 2.83 -9.83 33.20
N THR A 294 3.69 -10.85 33.16
CA THR A 294 3.48 -12.09 33.92
C THR A 294 3.59 -11.85 35.43
N LEU A 295 4.62 -11.14 35.88
CA LEU A 295 4.82 -10.86 37.30
C LEU A 295 3.69 -10.00 37.90
N GLU A 296 3.11 -9.09 37.13
CA GLU A 296 1.97 -8.28 37.55
C GLU A 296 0.73 -9.16 37.76
N LYS A 297 0.44 -10.08 36.83
CA LYS A 297 -0.66 -11.07 36.97
C LYS A 297 -0.47 -11.98 38.18
N GLU A 298 0.78 -12.28 38.54
CA GLU A 298 1.13 -13.07 39.73
C GLU A 298 1.17 -12.25 41.04
N GLY A 299 0.96 -10.93 41.00
CA GLY A 299 1.07 -10.05 42.16
C GLY A 299 2.50 -9.85 42.69
N LYS A 300 3.51 -10.14 41.86
CA LYS A 300 4.95 -10.10 42.23
C LYS A 300 5.73 -8.96 41.57
N ALA A 301 5.11 -8.20 40.66
CA ALA A 301 5.77 -7.08 40.01
C ALA A 301 5.93 -5.91 40.98
N LYS A 302 7.11 -5.29 40.98
CA LYS A 302 7.35 -4.07 41.75
C LYS A 302 6.82 -2.84 40.99
N PRO A 303 6.39 -1.76 41.68
CA PRO A 303 5.85 -0.56 41.04
C PRO A 303 6.77 0.08 39.99
N ASP A 304 8.07 0.16 40.26
CA ASP A 304 9.10 0.69 39.34
C ASP A 304 9.23 -0.15 38.06
N GLN A 305 8.99 -1.47 38.15
CA GLN A 305 9.02 -2.36 36.99
C GLN A 305 7.80 -2.16 36.10
N ILE A 306 6.63 -1.93 36.71
CA ILE A 306 5.38 -1.63 36.02
C ILE A 306 5.51 -0.30 35.29
N GLU A 307 5.98 0.75 35.97
CA GLU A 307 6.21 2.08 35.37
C GLU A 307 7.15 2.00 34.16
N LYS A 308 8.27 1.26 34.30
CA LYS A 308 9.22 1.06 33.18
C LYS A 308 8.58 0.29 32.03
N ARG A 309 7.77 -0.74 32.31
CA ARG A 309 7.05 -1.48 31.25
C ARG A 309 6.09 -0.57 30.52
N ASP A 310 5.31 0.23 31.24
CA ASP A 310 4.28 1.09 30.66
C ASP A 310 4.92 2.18 29.80
N SER A 311 6.03 2.78 30.25
CA SER A 311 6.83 3.69 29.44
C SER A 311 7.37 3.04 28.15
N LEU A 312 7.82 1.79 28.20
CA LEU A 312 8.28 1.07 27.00
C LEU A 312 7.11 0.71 26.06
N LEU A 313 5.92 0.42 26.60
CA LEU A 313 4.72 0.19 25.80
C LEU A 313 4.25 1.48 25.11
N GLU A 314 4.31 2.61 25.80
CA GLU A 314 4.03 3.94 25.25
C GLU A 314 5.00 4.27 24.10
N SER A 315 6.31 4.13 24.31
CA SER A 315 7.34 4.31 23.27
C SER A 315 7.18 3.37 22.08
N LYS A 316 6.53 2.21 22.23
CA LYS A 316 6.20 1.29 21.13
C LYS A 316 4.92 1.65 20.40
N LYS A 317 3.91 2.12 21.14
CA LYS A 317 2.65 2.60 20.59
C LYS A 317 2.80 3.95 19.91
N TYR A 318 3.87 4.69 20.22
CA TYR A 318 4.20 5.95 19.58
C TYR A 318 4.24 5.74 18.07
N LYS A 319 3.14 6.01 17.40
CA LYS A 319 3.07 6.11 15.96
C LYS A 319 3.35 7.56 15.64
N GLU A 320 3.93 7.80 14.48
CA GLU A 320 3.88 9.14 13.91
C GLU A 320 2.42 9.57 13.89
N GLU A 321 2.10 10.61 14.65
CA GLU A 321 0.85 11.31 14.49
C GLU A 321 0.94 12.02 13.15
N THR A 322 0.49 11.34 12.10
CA THR A 322 0.31 11.98 10.81
C THR A 322 -0.90 12.89 10.90
N ILE A 323 -0.92 13.95 10.08
CA ILE A 323 -2.11 14.82 9.95
C ILE A 323 -3.36 13.97 9.69
N THR A 324 -3.25 12.92 8.87
CA THR A 324 -4.33 11.95 8.62
C THR A 324 -4.79 11.24 9.90
N SER A 325 -3.86 10.74 10.73
CA SER A 325 -4.21 10.05 11.97
C SER A 325 -4.79 10.98 13.03
N ILE A 326 -4.41 12.27 13.03
CA ILE A 326 -5.03 13.27 13.91
C ILE A 326 -6.43 13.62 13.40
N ARG A 327 -6.62 13.75 12.07
CA ARG A 327 -7.93 13.98 11.45
C ARG A 327 -8.92 12.85 11.73
N GLU A 328 -8.50 11.59 11.65
CA GLU A 328 -9.33 10.43 12.04
C GLU A 328 -9.77 10.51 13.52
N GLN A 329 -8.87 10.94 14.41
CA GLN A 329 -9.21 11.12 15.84
C GLN A 329 -10.14 12.31 16.07
N ILE A 330 -9.96 13.41 15.34
CA ILE A 330 -10.85 14.57 15.36
C ILE A 330 -12.26 14.14 14.94
N GLN A 331 -12.37 13.37 13.85
CA GLN A 331 -13.64 12.86 13.36
C GLN A 331 -14.34 11.94 14.38
N ASP A 332 -13.60 10.99 14.99
CA ASP A 332 -14.14 10.10 16.03
C ASP A 332 -14.63 10.85 17.27
N VAL A 333 -13.94 11.91 17.71
CA VAL A 333 -14.40 12.76 18.82
C VAL A 333 -15.63 13.57 18.40
N ASN A 334 -15.68 14.05 17.14
CA ASN A 334 -16.83 14.78 16.62
C ASN A 334 -18.10 13.92 16.59
N GLU A 335 -17.99 12.69 16.06
CA GLU A 335 -19.10 11.74 15.99
C GLU A 335 -19.65 11.44 17.40
N LYS A 336 -18.79 11.29 18.42
CA LYS A 336 -19.21 11.08 19.82
C LYS A 336 -19.86 12.30 20.46
N LEU A 337 -19.48 13.51 20.05
CA LEU A 337 -20.14 14.74 20.51
C LEU A 337 -21.53 14.85 19.90
N LEU A 338 -21.68 14.52 18.60
CA LEU A 338 -22.96 14.51 17.89
C LEU A 338 -23.93 13.46 18.46
N GLU A 339 -23.45 12.26 18.81
CA GLU A 339 -24.27 11.23 19.45
C GLU A 339 -24.80 11.63 20.84
N LYS A 340 -24.21 12.65 21.47
CA LYS A 340 -24.59 13.15 22.80
C LYS A 340 -25.51 14.38 22.77
N ASP A 341 -25.83 14.92 21.58
CA ASP A 341 -26.67 16.11 21.45
C ASP A 341 -28.11 15.71 21.06
N GLU A 342 -29.05 15.77 22.02
CA GLU A 342 -30.49 15.68 21.74
C GLU A 342 -31.13 17.07 21.50
N ASP A 343 -30.42 18.17 21.78
CA ASP A 343 -31.00 19.53 21.85
C ASP A 343 -30.13 20.58 21.12
N GLU A 344 -30.07 20.59 19.78
CA GLU A 344 -29.69 21.70 18.85
C GLU A 344 -28.63 22.73 19.33
N LYS A 345 -27.70 22.36 20.23
CA LYS A 345 -26.74 23.29 20.85
C LYS A 345 -25.38 23.19 20.17
N PHE A 346 -25.15 22.13 19.40
CA PHE A 346 -23.89 21.88 18.70
C PHE A 346 -23.92 22.14 17.19
N ASP A 347 -25.03 22.62 16.62
CA ASP A 347 -25.08 23.08 15.21
C ASP A 347 -24.01 24.15 14.90
N PHE A 348 -23.64 24.95 15.91
CA PHE A 348 -22.55 25.94 15.82
C PHE A 348 -21.15 25.32 15.59
N LEU A 349 -20.93 24.07 16.01
CA LEU A 349 -19.65 23.39 15.81
C LEU A 349 -19.52 22.81 14.40
N HIS A 350 -20.63 22.62 13.69
CA HIS A 350 -20.60 22.16 12.30
C HIS A 350 -20.21 23.29 11.34
N GLU A 351 -20.68 24.53 11.58
CA GLU A 351 -20.34 25.71 10.76
C GLU A 351 -18.87 26.13 10.95
N ASP A 352 -18.36 26.19 12.19
CA ASP A 352 -16.95 26.53 12.43
C ASP A 352 -16.00 25.44 11.91
N TYR A 353 -16.33 24.14 12.08
CA TYR A 353 -15.46 23.05 11.63
C TYR A 353 -15.36 22.96 10.11
N GLU A 354 -16.47 23.09 9.37
CA GLU A 354 -16.40 23.16 7.91
C GLU A 354 -15.63 24.42 7.46
N GLU A 355 -15.80 25.58 8.09
CA GLU A 355 -15.01 26.79 7.73
C GLU A 355 -13.49 26.62 7.91
N TYR A 356 -13.03 25.80 8.86
CA TYR A 356 -11.61 25.48 9.05
C TYR A 356 -11.04 24.49 8.01
N PHE A 357 -11.88 23.74 7.29
CA PHE A 357 -11.46 22.68 6.36
C PHE A 357 -11.99 22.83 4.92
N ASP A 358 -12.98 23.69 4.68
CA ASP A 358 -13.69 23.85 3.39
C ASP A 358 -13.21 25.08 2.60
N ASP A 359 -12.39 25.94 3.21
CA ASP A 359 -11.67 26.97 2.48
C ASP A 359 -10.53 26.32 1.68
N LYS A 360 -10.74 26.20 0.37
CA LYS A 360 -9.82 25.69 -0.67
C LYS A 360 -8.40 26.29 -0.69
N GLU A 361 -8.02 27.12 0.28
CA GLU A 361 -6.71 27.80 0.35
C GLU A 361 -6.14 27.99 1.78
N LYS A 362 -6.74 27.49 2.87
CA LYS A 362 -6.10 27.52 4.21
C LYS A 362 -5.62 26.14 4.65
N ASP A 363 -4.40 25.86 4.21
CA ASP A 363 -3.56 24.73 4.62
C ASP A 363 -3.40 24.63 6.16
N ILE A 364 -4.25 23.86 6.85
CA ILE A 364 -3.83 23.16 8.07
C ILE A 364 -2.94 22.00 7.65
N ASN A 365 -1.70 22.35 7.28
CA ASN A 365 -0.65 21.42 6.82
C ASN A 365 0.39 21.11 7.89
N ASN A 366 0.16 21.55 9.13
CA ASN A 366 1.08 21.29 10.24
C ASN A 366 0.39 20.45 11.33
N ILE A 367 1.15 19.51 11.89
CA ILE A 367 0.69 18.53 12.89
C ILE A 367 0.26 19.19 14.21
N GLU A 368 0.85 20.32 14.57
CA GLU A 368 0.61 21.03 15.84
C GLU A 368 -0.77 21.71 15.85
N ASP A 369 -1.16 22.35 14.75
CA ASP A 369 -2.48 22.96 14.61
C ASP A 369 -3.60 21.90 14.72
N CYS A 370 -3.41 20.73 14.08
CA CYS A 370 -4.34 19.61 14.22
C CYS A 370 -4.39 19.08 15.67
N LYS A 371 -3.29 19.13 16.43
CA LYS A 371 -3.26 18.71 17.83
C LYS A 371 -4.00 19.68 18.73
N ASP A 372 -3.87 20.97 18.48
CA ASP A 372 -4.59 22.00 19.23
C ASP A 372 -6.11 21.87 19.03
N VAL A 373 -6.55 21.61 17.80
CA VAL A 373 -7.96 21.29 17.50
C VAL A 373 -8.41 20.03 18.23
N LEU A 374 -7.65 18.92 18.13
CA LEU A 374 -8.01 17.67 18.80
C LEU A 374 -8.06 17.83 20.33
N LYS A 375 -7.16 18.64 20.90
CA LYS A 375 -7.13 18.94 22.33
C LYS A 375 -8.39 19.71 22.75
N TYR A 376 -8.76 20.76 22.02
CA TYR A 376 -9.98 21.53 22.27
C TYR A 376 -11.23 20.65 22.23
N MET A 377 -11.35 19.78 21.21
CA MET A 377 -12.50 18.88 21.10
C MET A 377 -12.58 17.84 22.23
N LYS A 378 -11.44 17.32 22.69
CA LYS A 378 -11.41 16.40 23.85
C LYS A 378 -11.78 17.12 25.15
N GLU A 379 -11.35 18.37 25.34
CA GLU A 379 -11.75 19.18 26.49
C GLU A 379 -13.26 19.43 26.49
N LEU A 380 -13.85 19.68 25.31
CA LEU A 380 -15.30 19.78 25.14
C LEU A 380 -16.02 18.46 25.47
N GLU A 381 -15.56 17.33 24.94
CA GLU A 381 -16.16 16.00 25.21
C GLU A 381 -16.19 15.68 26.71
N ILE A 382 -15.11 16.01 27.43
CA ILE A 382 -15.02 15.86 28.88
C ILE A 382 -16.02 16.78 29.59
N SER A 383 -16.15 18.03 29.13
CA SER A 383 -17.10 19.00 29.71
C SER A 383 -18.56 18.54 29.55
N CYS A 384 -18.94 18.01 28.39
CA CYS A 384 -20.28 17.48 28.13
C CYS A 384 -20.59 16.25 29.00
N SER A 385 -19.59 15.39 29.21
CA SER A 385 -19.71 14.18 30.03
C SER A 385 -19.79 14.50 31.54
N ASN A 386 -19.29 15.67 31.96
CA ASN A 386 -19.39 16.15 33.35
C ASN A 386 -20.66 16.98 33.61
N GLY A 387 -21.22 17.64 32.59
CA GLY A 387 -22.50 18.37 32.67
C GLY A 387 -23.68 17.45 32.97
N THR A 388 -23.77 16.31 32.27
CA THR A 388 -24.81 15.27 32.49
C THR A 388 -24.76 14.66 33.90
N ASN A 389 -23.58 14.57 34.52
CA ASN A 389 -23.43 14.07 35.89
C ASN A 389 -23.86 15.07 36.99
N ASN A 390 -23.85 16.37 36.71
CA ASN A 390 -24.30 17.38 37.67
C ASN A 390 -25.82 17.57 37.68
N GLU A 391 -26.50 17.34 36.55
CA GLU A 391 -27.97 17.33 36.50
C GLU A 391 -28.57 16.12 37.24
N LEU A 392 -27.92 14.96 37.15
CA LEU A 392 -28.29 13.76 37.93
C LEU A 392 -28.08 13.91 39.44
N LYS A 393 -27.11 14.74 39.88
CA LYS A 393 -26.90 15.03 41.32
C LYS A 393 -27.87 16.04 41.90
N ASN A 394 -28.53 16.86 41.08
CA ASN A 394 -29.56 17.79 41.52
C ASN A 394 -30.98 17.18 41.42
N ALA A 395 -31.09 15.93 40.97
CA ALA A 395 -32.34 15.18 40.84
C ALA A 395 -32.50 14.02 41.86
N ILE A 396 -31.59 13.92 42.85
CA ILE A 396 -31.69 13.04 44.03
C ILE A 396 -31.67 13.93 45.27
#